data_AF-A0A067T3A3-F1
#
_entry.id   AF-A0A067T3A3-F1
#
_cell.length_a   1.000
_cell.length_b   1.000
_cell.length_c   1.000
_cell.angle_alpha   90.00
_cell.angle_beta   90.00
_cell.angle_gamma   90.00
#
_symmetry.space_group_name_H-M   'P 1'
#
loop_
_entity.id
_entity.type
_entity.pdbx_description
1 polymer ?
#
loop_
_entity_poly.entity_id
_entity_poly.type
_entity_poly.pdbx_seq_one_letter_code
_entity_poly.pdbx_strand_id
1 'polypeptide(L)'
;MGQSSISVVQVLLFSLFFGLARGYINQTLCLFGNCVQQDSKGRWCYAPDPHASQALNCSGGYARDTAMTAVMNVHLKQGLSIAYYSGVDNVRLGGVDFPFPSSGGIVHLCLSGKGGDESFQSLCEPIHKENDIYGLTGDPYCVLAVSQDFVSDGCYVPASGVVLTDDPSTSTLTSHIQSTSSAGSSSSHTITTTLVTLASASITTIVTNGATQTVIVAPQVSVNSDDFHYSEDVVLPIILSLFGVILVGLGVFVWWYKKRARERTSRPDILLTMKALW
;
A
#
# COMPACT_ATOMS: atom_id res chain seq x y z
N MET A 1 28.19 -22.87 37.91
CA MET A 1 28.08 -22.50 36.49
C MET A 1 26.64 -22.79 36.06
N GLY A 2 25.81 -21.77 35.91
CA GLY A 2 24.42 -21.93 35.44
C GLY A 2 24.32 -21.30 34.07
N GLN A 3 24.17 -22.12 33.03
CA GLN A 3 23.87 -21.66 31.68
C GLN A 3 22.50 -20.98 31.69
N SER A 4 22.45 -19.68 31.44
CA SER A 4 21.21 -18.99 31.10
C SER A 4 20.79 -19.45 29.71
N SER A 5 19.94 -20.48 29.65
CA SER A 5 19.23 -20.88 28.45
C SER A 5 18.23 -19.77 28.09
N ILE A 6 18.67 -18.81 27.28
CA ILE A 6 17.74 -17.93 26.56
C ILE A 6 16.91 -18.86 25.68
N SER A 7 15.64 -19.07 26.07
CA SER A 7 14.76 -20.01 25.40
C SER A 7 14.54 -19.56 23.96
N VAL A 8 14.79 -20.45 23.00
CA VAL A 8 14.54 -20.24 21.56
C VAL A 8 13.11 -19.72 21.31
N VAL A 9 12.18 -20.08 22.19
CA VAL A 9 10.80 -19.60 22.22
C VAL A 9 10.70 -18.07 22.37
N GLN A 10 11.59 -17.46 23.16
CA GLN A 10 11.56 -16.02 23.43
C GLN A 10 12.10 -15.22 22.24
N VAL A 11 13.09 -15.76 21.51
CA VAL A 11 13.57 -15.16 20.25
C VAL A 11 12.50 -15.26 19.16
N LEU A 12 11.82 -16.40 19.04
CA LEU A 12 10.71 -16.59 18.09
C LEU A 12 9.52 -15.67 18.39
N LEU A 13 9.17 -15.49 19.67
CA LEU A 13 8.10 -14.57 20.07
C LEU A 13 8.44 -13.12 19.68
N PHE A 14 9.66 -12.66 19.93
CA PHE A 14 10.08 -11.30 19.58
C PHE A 14 10.07 -11.06 18.06
N SER A 15 10.47 -12.03 17.23
CA SER A 15 10.37 -11.91 15.77
C SER A 15 8.93 -11.85 15.23
N LEU A 16 7.95 -12.40 15.96
CA LEU A 16 6.52 -12.29 15.59
C LEU A 16 5.95 -10.89 15.89
N PHE A 17 6.49 -10.16 16.88
CA PHE A 17 5.99 -8.83 17.23
C PHE A 17 6.54 -7.69 16.37
N PHE A 18 7.73 -7.84 15.76
CA PHE A 18 8.29 -6.81 14.86
C PHE A 18 7.71 -6.85 13.43
N GLY A 19 6.78 -7.76 13.13
CA GLY A 19 6.28 -7.99 11.77
C GLY A 19 5.08 -7.16 11.30
N LEU A 20 4.50 -6.28 12.12
CA LEU A 20 3.14 -5.74 11.84
C LEU A 20 2.99 -4.22 11.89
N ALA A 21 4.08 -3.45 11.81
CA ALA A 21 3.98 -2.05 11.42
C ALA A 21 4.09 -1.96 9.89
N ARG A 22 3.05 -2.39 9.17
CA ARG A 22 2.96 -2.18 7.72
C ARG A 22 2.30 -0.82 7.49
N GLY A 23 2.97 0.05 6.73
CA GLY A 23 2.53 1.42 6.44
C GLY A 23 1.48 1.50 5.34
N TYR A 24 0.27 0.98 5.58
CA TYR A 24 -0.86 1.04 4.66
C TYR A 24 -1.96 1.98 5.19
N ILE A 25 -2.89 2.38 4.31
CA ILE A 25 -4.06 3.18 4.72
C ILE A 25 -4.84 2.41 5.78
N ASN A 26 -4.91 2.93 6.99
CA ASN A 26 -5.47 2.23 8.14
C ASN A 26 -6.57 3.00 8.88
N GLN A 27 -6.89 4.21 8.42
CA GLN A 27 -7.93 5.05 9.00
C GLN A 27 -8.67 5.82 7.91
N THR A 28 -9.94 6.13 8.18
CA THR A 28 -10.74 7.00 7.33
C THR A 28 -10.11 8.38 7.28
N LEU A 29 -9.88 8.89 6.07
CA LEU A 29 -9.31 10.21 5.82
C LEU A 29 -10.29 10.99 4.97
N CYS A 30 -10.71 12.16 5.42
CA CYS A 30 -11.63 13.02 4.67
C CYS A 30 -11.12 14.47 4.69
N LEU A 31 -11.11 15.11 3.52
CA LEU A 31 -10.81 16.52 3.39
C LEU A 31 -11.58 17.10 2.20
N PHE A 32 -12.21 18.26 2.42
CA PHE A 32 -13.00 18.98 1.41
C PHE A 32 -14.02 18.10 0.67
N GLY A 33 -14.66 17.16 1.38
CA GLY A 33 -15.66 16.26 0.80
C GLY A 33 -15.10 15.01 0.11
N ASN A 34 -13.80 14.97 -0.20
CA ASN A 34 -13.17 13.74 -0.70
C ASN A 34 -12.69 12.88 0.48
N CYS A 35 -13.02 11.60 0.43
CA CYS A 35 -12.74 10.65 1.50
C CYS A 35 -12.08 9.38 0.96
N VAL A 36 -11.09 8.86 1.68
CA VAL A 36 -10.65 7.47 1.58
C VAL A 36 -11.18 6.73 2.80
N GLN A 37 -12.04 5.74 2.58
CA GLN A 37 -12.76 5.06 3.65
C GLN A 37 -13.02 3.60 3.33
N GLN A 38 -13.25 2.78 4.35
CA GLN A 38 -13.66 1.40 4.15
C GLN A 38 -15.14 1.29 3.76
N ASP A 39 -15.42 0.46 2.75
CA ASP A 39 -16.78 0.07 2.40
C ASP A 39 -17.35 -0.99 3.36
N SER A 40 -18.59 -1.43 3.11
CA SER A 40 -19.25 -2.47 3.93
C SER A 40 -18.59 -3.85 3.87
N LYS A 41 -17.64 -4.06 2.95
CA LYS A 41 -16.83 -5.28 2.82
C LYS A 41 -15.42 -5.12 3.41
N GLY A 42 -15.10 -3.98 4.01
CA GLY A 42 -13.80 -3.68 4.59
C GLY A 42 -12.73 -3.26 3.56
N ARG A 43 -13.13 -2.94 2.33
CA ARG A 43 -12.22 -2.50 1.26
C ARG A 43 -12.07 -0.99 1.32
N TRP A 44 -10.85 -0.49 1.20
CA TRP A 44 -10.59 0.94 1.13
C TRP A 44 -10.94 1.48 -0.25
N CYS A 45 -11.81 2.47 -0.29
CA CYS A 45 -12.31 3.09 -1.50
C CYS A 45 -12.25 4.61 -1.40
N TYR A 46 -12.01 5.24 -2.55
CA TYR A 46 -12.09 6.68 -2.69
C TYR A 46 -13.53 7.11 -3.00
N ALA A 47 -14.08 7.97 -2.15
CA ALA A 47 -15.37 8.61 -2.30
C ALA A 47 -15.14 10.12 -2.54
N PRO A 48 -15.17 10.59 -3.79
CA PRO A 48 -14.94 11.99 -4.09
C PRO A 48 -16.11 12.88 -3.63
N ASP A 49 -15.82 14.16 -3.47
CA ASP A 49 -16.81 15.19 -3.22
C ASP A 49 -17.89 15.19 -4.33
N PRO A 50 -19.20 15.13 -4.02
CA PRO A 50 -20.27 15.21 -5.01
C PRO A 50 -20.33 16.54 -5.79
N HIS A 51 -19.46 17.50 -5.49
CA HIS A 51 -19.27 18.73 -6.25
C HIS A 51 -17.87 18.80 -6.88
N ALA A 52 -17.31 17.63 -7.16
CA ALA A 52 -16.03 17.40 -7.81
C ALA A 52 -15.77 18.30 -9.02
N SER A 53 -14.48 18.51 -9.29
CA SER A 53 -13.99 19.14 -10.53
C SER A 53 -14.67 18.55 -11.76
N GLN A 54 -15.05 19.41 -12.70
CA GLN A 54 -15.56 19.02 -14.03
C GLN A 54 -14.45 18.98 -15.08
N ALA A 55 -13.19 19.14 -14.67
CA ALA A 55 -12.07 19.20 -15.59
C ALA A 55 -11.77 17.84 -16.22
N LEU A 56 -11.69 17.77 -17.55
CA LEU A 56 -11.33 16.55 -18.28
C LEU A 56 -9.81 16.40 -18.48
N ASN A 57 -9.06 17.46 -18.17
CA ASN A 57 -7.62 17.53 -18.33
C ASN A 57 -7.03 17.97 -16.99
N CYS A 58 -5.79 17.58 -16.71
CA CYS A 58 -5.15 17.91 -15.43
C CYS A 58 -5.12 19.43 -15.25
N SER A 59 -6.02 19.94 -14.42
CA SER A 59 -6.13 21.35 -14.08
C SER A 59 -5.85 21.52 -12.60
N GLY A 60 -4.58 21.40 -12.21
CA GLY A 60 -4.12 21.71 -10.85
C GLY A 60 -3.78 23.20 -10.70
N GLY A 61 -3.92 23.73 -9.48
CA GLY A 61 -3.67 25.13 -9.10
C GLY A 61 -2.20 25.58 -9.16
N TYR A 62 -1.75 26.32 -8.14
CA TYR A 62 -0.64 27.32 -8.14
C TYR A 62 0.70 26.97 -8.83
N ALA A 63 1.04 25.70 -9.09
CA ALA A 63 2.11 25.27 -10.01
C ALA A 63 1.56 24.20 -10.95
N ARG A 64 1.28 24.60 -12.19
CA ARG A 64 0.61 23.77 -13.21
C ARG A 64 1.57 22.71 -13.70
N ASP A 65 1.43 21.47 -13.25
CA ASP A 65 2.37 20.44 -13.67
C ASP A 65 1.74 19.34 -14.51
N THR A 66 2.02 19.43 -15.81
CA THR A 66 1.96 18.29 -16.73
C THR A 66 2.72 17.07 -16.21
N ALA A 67 3.63 17.23 -15.22
CA ALA A 67 4.27 16.11 -14.54
C ALA A 67 3.28 15.07 -14.01
N MET A 68 2.14 15.48 -13.42
CA MET A 68 1.14 14.53 -12.92
C MET A 68 0.27 13.91 -14.02
N THR A 69 0.31 14.45 -15.24
CA THR A 69 -0.47 13.88 -16.36
C THR A 69 0.04 12.49 -16.75
N ALA A 70 1.35 12.26 -16.67
CA ALA A 70 1.94 10.97 -16.99
C ALA A 70 1.46 9.88 -16.03
N VAL A 71 1.56 10.10 -14.72
CA VAL A 71 1.06 9.13 -13.71
C VAL A 71 -0.45 8.95 -13.78
N MET A 72 -1.21 10.02 -14.00
CA MET A 72 -2.67 9.95 -14.16
C MET A 72 -3.06 9.07 -15.35
N ASN A 73 -2.37 9.20 -16.49
CA ASN A 73 -2.61 8.35 -17.65
C ASN A 73 -2.30 6.87 -17.39
N VAL A 74 -1.29 6.58 -16.57
CA VAL A 74 -1.01 5.21 -16.12
C VAL A 74 -2.12 4.73 -15.18
N HIS A 75 -2.58 5.58 -14.27
CA HIS A 75 -3.63 5.26 -13.30
C HIS A 75 -4.98 4.97 -13.95
N LEU A 76 -5.39 5.74 -14.96
CA LEU A 76 -6.67 5.54 -15.65
C LEU A 76 -6.74 4.23 -16.45
N LYS A 77 -5.58 3.68 -16.83
CA LYS A 77 -5.46 2.43 -17.62
C LYS A 77 -5.26 1.18 -16.78
N GLN A 78 -5.14 1.32 -15.47
CA GLN A 78 -5.04 0.18 -14.55
C GLN A 78 -6.32 0.04 -13.73
N GLY A 79 -6.52 -1.12 -13.09
CA GLY A 79 -7.79 -1.48 -12.48
C GLY A 79 -7.96 -1.14 -11.00
N LEU A 80 -6.98 -0.56 -10.33
CA LEU A 80 -7.06 -0.25 -8.90
C LEU A 80 -7.54 1.18 -8.68
N SER A 81 -8.60 1.35 -7.91
CA SER A 81 -9.11 2.68 -7.53
C SER A 81 -8.11 3.46 -6.68
N ILE A 82 -7.26 2.77 -5.90
CA ILE A 82 -6.21 3.37 -5.06
C ILE A 82 -4.88 2.71 -5.42
N ALA A 83 -3.92 3.49 -5.90
CA ALA A 83 -2.61 2.98 -6.27
C ALA A 83 -1.48 3.98 -6.01
N TYR A 84 -0.32 3.43 -5.69
CA TYR A 84 0.91 4.16 -5.45
C TYR A 84 1.87 3.99 -6.61
N TYR A 85 2.57 5.05 -6.97
CA TYR A 85 3.50 5.10 -8.10
C TYR A 85 4.81 5.75 -7.71
N SER A 86 5.89 5.33 -8.36
CA SER A 86 7.18 6.01 -8.26
C SER A 86 7.08 7.36 -8.96
N GLY A 87 7.51 8.43 -8.27
CA GLY A 87 7.55 9.77 -8.83
C GLY A 87 8.70 10.02 -9.80
N VAL A 88 9.56 9.02 -10.02
CA VAL A 88 10.67 9.11 -10.98
C VAL A 88 10.25 8.61 -12.37
N ASP A 89 9.54 7.49 -12.42
CA ASP A 89 9.23 6.76 -13.67
C ASP A 89 7.74 6.42 -13.84
N ASN A 90 6.88 6.81 -12.88
CA ASN A 90 5.45 6.52 -12.86
C ASN A 90 5.11 5.03 -12.85
N VAL A 91 6.05 4.17 -12.45
CA VAL A 91 5.82 2.73 -12.31
C VAL A 91 4.97 2.47 -11.07
N ARG A 92 3.96 1.59 -11.20
CA ARG A 92 3.09 1.20 -10.09
C ARG A 92 3.90 0.44 -9.03
N LEU A 93 3.91 0.97 -7.82
CA LEU A 93 4.54 0.37 -6.65
C LEU A 93 3.60 -0.57 -5.90
N GLY A 94 2.30 -0.27 -5.87
CA GLY A 94 1.31 -1.11 -5.20
C GLY A 94 -0.09 -0.49 -5.17
N GLY A 95 -1.01 -1.18 -4.48
CA GLY A 95 -2.37 -0.71 -4.18
C GLY A 95 -2.48 -0.15 -2.76
N VAL A 96 -3.66 -0.24 -2.15
CA VAL A 96 -3.91 0.22 -0.77
C VAL A 96 -2.94 -0.36 0.27
N ASP A 97 -2.49 -1.60 0.08
CA ASP A 97 -1.58 -2.29 1.01
C ASP A 97 -0.10 -1.93 0.82
N PHE A 98 0.21 -0.97 -0.06
CA PHE A 98 1.57 -0.53 -0.32
C PHE A 98 2.18 0.10 0.95
N PRO A 99 3.28 -0.45 1.49
CA PRO A 99 3.96 0.15 2.62
C PRO A 99 4.72 1.40 2.16
N PHE A 100 4.30 2.58 2.62
CA PHE A 100 5.02 3.81 2.28
C PHE A 100 6.50 3.70 2.75
N PRO A 101 7.48 3.89 1.85
CA PRO A 101 8.88 3.75 2.22
C PRO A 101 9.31 4.89 3.13
N SER A 102 9.95 4.57 4.26
CA SER A 102 10.53 5.59 5.14
C SER A 102 11.71 6.34 4.50
N SER A 103 12.28 5.80 3.42
CA SER A 103 13.55 6.23 2.81
C SER A 103 13.44 7.36 1.77
N GLY A 104 12.42 8.23 1.86
CA GLY A 104 12.43 9.53 1.17
C GLY A 104 12.31 9.52 -0.36
N GLY A 105 11.72 8.48 -0.97
CA GLY A 105 11.38 8.49 -2.40
C GLY A 105 10.19 9.40 -2.71
N ILE A 106 10.17 10.00 -3.90
CA ILE A 106 8.96 10.68 -4.39
C ILE A 106 7.95 9.59 -4.74
N VAL A 107 6.82 9.58 -4.05
CA VAL A 107 5.72 8.65 -4.31
C VAL A 107 4.50 9.46 -4.69
N HIS A 108 3.82 9.03 -5.75
CA HIS A 108 2.52 9.58 -6.12
C HIS A 108 1.43 8.63 -5.68
N LEU A 109 0.42 9.17 -5.00
CA LEU A 109 -0.84 8.50 -4.73
C LEU A 109 -1.82 8.92 -5.81
N CYS A 110 -2.44 7.94 -6.47
CA CYS A 110 -3.59 8.19 -7.32
C CYS A 110 -4.83 7.45 -6.80
N LEU A 111 -5.93 8.17 -6.83
CA LEU A 111 -7.24 7.78 -6.33
C LEU A 111 -8.25 7.98 -7.45
N SER A 112 -9.20 7.07 -7.60
CA SER A 112 -10.33 7.21 -8.51
C SER A 112 -11.59 6.63 -7.88
N GLY A 113 -12.73 7.27 -8.15
CA GLY A 113 -13.96 6.98 -7.44
C GLY A 113 -15.19 7.58 -8.10
N LYS A 114 -16.34 7.26 -7.50
CA LYS A 114 -17.65 7.76 -7.91
C LYS A 114 -18.32 8.45 -6.73
N GLY A 115 -18.68 9.72 -6.93
CA GLY A 115 -19.35 10.55 -5.94
C GLY A 115 -20.81 10.14 -5.73
N GLY A 116 -21.43 10.66 -4.67
CA GLY A 116 -22.84 10.41 -4.38
C GLY A 116 -23.81 11.02 -5.40
N ASP A 117 -23.34 11.93 -6.24
CA ASP A 117 -24.05 12.54 -7.36
C ASP A 117 -23.86 11.79 -8.69
N GLU A 118 -23.24 10.60 -8.64
CA GLU A 118 -22.86 9.77 -9.78
C GLU A 118 -21.71 10.34 -10.64
N SER A 119 -21.12 11.47 -10.26
CA SER A 119 -19.94 12.01 -10.94
C SER A 119 -18.70 11.15 -10.65
N PHE A 120 -17.78 11.09 -11.62
CA PHE A 120 -16.51 10.42 -11.45
C PHE A 120 -15.42 11.43 -11.16
N GLN A 121 -14.47 11.06 -10.31
CA GLN A 121 -13.27 11.84 -10.10
C GLN A 121 -12.06 10.93 -9.98
N SER A 122 -10.95 11.35 -10.60
CA SER A 122 -9.62 10.81 -10.37
C SER A 122 -8.69 11.92 -9.87
N LEU A 123 -7.89 11.65 -8.86
CA LEU A 123 -6.91 12.54 -8.25
C LEU A 123 -5.54 11.85 -8.26
N CYS A 124 -4.48 12.57 -8.61
CA CYS A 124 -3.10 12.13 -8.43
C CYS A 124 -2.28 13.26 -7.80
N GLU A 125 -1.44 12.92 -6.83
CA GLU A 125 -0.62 13.89 -6.11
C GLU A 125 0.60 13.22 -5.46
N PRO A 126 1.67 13.99 -5.16
CA PRO A 126 2.76 13.51 -4.34
C PRO A 126 2.31 13.39 -2.88
N ILE A 127 2.79 12.34 -2.24
CA ILE A 127 2.54 12.07 -0.83
C ILE A 127 3.86 11.95 -0.09
N HIS A 128 3.89 12.42 1.16
CA HIS A 128 5.14 12.53 1.92
C HIS A 128 5.20 11.61 3.14
N LYS A 129 4.09 10.95 3.48
CA LYS A 129 3.97 10.06 4.63
C LYS A 129 2.78 9.11 4.49
N GLU A 130 2.70 8.17 5.42
CA GLU A 130 1.53 7.31 5.57
C GLU A 130 0.27 8.12 5.92
N ASN A 131 -0.89 7.66 5.44
CA ASN A 131 -2.18 8.32 5.63
C ASN A 131 -2.21 9.79 5.15
N ASP A 132 -1.37 10.11 4.18
CA ASP A 132 -1.37 11.38 3.46
C ASP A 132 -2.18 11.17 2.18
N ILE A 133 -3.37 11.76 2.12
CA ILE A 133 -4.22 11.80 0.90
C ILE A 133 -4.30 13.21 0.32
N TYR A 134 -3.49 14.13 0.87
CA TYR A 134 -3.23 15.44 0.31
C TYR A 134 -1.76 15.80 0.43
N GLY A 135 -1.16 16.25 -0.67
CA GLY A 135 0.19 16.81 -0.67
C GLY A 135 0.34 18.04 0.22
N LEU A 136 1.58 18.49 0.40
CA LEU A 136 1.90 19.74 1.08
C LEU A 136 1.35 20.93 0.27
N THR A 137 1.03 22.03 0.95
CA THR A 137 0.60 23.26 0.27
C THR A 137 1.65 23.69 -0.75
N GLY A 138 1.25 23.72 -2.03
CA GLY A 138 2.12 24.09 -3.15
C GLY A 138 2.57 22.90 -4.01
N ASP A 139 2.29 21.67 -3.59
CA ASP A 139 2.59 20.48 -4.39
C ASP A 139 1.76 20.41 -5.67
N PRO A 140 2.33 19.88 -6.77
CA PRO A 140 1.58 19.66 -7.99
C PRO A 140 0.59 18.52 -7.80
N TYR A 141 -0.66 18.73 -8.21
CA TYR A 141 -1.68 17.69 -8.22
C TYR A 141 -2.45 17.72 -9.55
N CYS A 142 -3.07 16.58 -9.90
CA CYS A 142 -3.98 16.47 -11.01
C CYS A 142 -5.33 15.93 -10.54
N VAL A 143 -6.41 16.65 -10.81
CA VAL A 143 -7.80 16.19 -10.58
C VAL A 143 -8.55 16.21 -11.90
N LEU A 144 -9.23 15.11 -12.21
CA LEU A 144 -10.02 14.90 -13.42
C LEU A 144 -11.43 14.42 -13.08
N ALA A 145 -12.41 14.81 -13.90
CA ALA A 145 -13.79 14.31 -13.90
C ALA A 145 -13.94 13.02 -14.71
N VAL A 146 -12.98 12.10 -14.56
CA VAL A 146 -12.83 10.92 -15.44
C VAL A 146 -12.71 9.65 -14.59
N SER A 147 -13.40 8.58 -14.99
CA SER A 147 -13.25 7.25 -14.41
C SER A 147 -12.15 6.45 -15.13
N GLN A 148 -11.57 5.47 -14.44
CA GLN A 148 -10.79 4.41 -15.08
C GLN A 148 -11.62 3.64 -16.12
N ASP A 149 -10.95 3.01 -17.09
CA ASP A 149 -11.61 2.17 -18.10
C ASP A 149 -12.17 0.87 -17.51
N PHE A 150 -11.56 0.37 -16.44
CA PHE A 150 -12.01 -0.79 -15.67
C PHE A 150 -11.58 -0.65 -14.21
N VAL A 151 -12.30 -1.30 -13.31
CA VAL A 151 -11.97 -1.33 -11.87
C VAL A 151 -12.08 -2.77 -11.37
N SER A 152 -11.05 -3.27 -10.70
CA SER A 152 -10.94 -4.66 -10.22
C SER A 152 -11.09 -4.82 -8.72
N ASP A 153 -10.80 -3.77 -7.94
CA ASP A 153 -10.98 -3.81 -6.47
C ASP A 153 -12.46 -3.69 -6.04
N GLY A 154 -13.34 -3.39 -7.00
CA GLY A 154 -14.78 -3.29 -6.84
C GLY A 154 -15.22 -2.14 -5.94
N CYS A 155 -14.44 -1.06 -5.88
CA CYS A 155 -14.80 0.16 -5.16
C CYS A 155 -15.90 0.96 -5.84
N TYR A 156 -15.94 0.97 -7.18
CA TYR A 156 -17.00 1.60 -7.95
C TYR A 156 -17.15 0.92 -9.31
N VAL A 157 -18.27 1.19 -10.00
CA VAL A 157 -18.50 0.76 -11.38
C VAL A 157 -18.07 1.89 -12.31
N PRO A 158 -17.06 1.71 -13.17
CA PRO A 158 -16.62 2.75 -14.09
C PRO A 158 -17.67 3.06 -15.15
N ALA A 159 -17.53 4.20 -15.85
CA ALA A 159 -18.47 4.62 -16.89
C ALA A 159 -18.59 3.60 -18.05
N SER A 160 -17.53 2.82 -18.30
CA SER A 160 -17.51 1.73 -19.27
C SER A 160 -18.42 0.54 -18.87
N GLY A 161 -18.80 0.44 -17.60
CA GLY A 161 -19.50 -0.72 -17.02
C GLY A 161 -18.62 -1.96 -16.82
N VAL A 162 -17.31 -1.86 -17.08
CA VAL A 162 -16.38 -3.00 -16.96
C VAL A 162 -15.87 -3.10 -15.53
N VAL A 163 -16.40 -4.07 -14.78
CA VAL A 163 -15.91 -4.45 -13.45
C VAL A 163 -15.31 -5.84 -13.56
N LEU A 164 -14.03 -5.98 -13.22
CA LEU A 164 -13.38 -7.28 -13.09
C LEU A 164 -13.51 -7.70 -11.64
N THR A 165 -13.99 -8.90 -11.37
CA THR A 165 -14.04 -9.43 -10.01
C THR A 165 -12.87 -10.38 -9.82
N ASP A 166 -12.20 -10.32 -8.66
CA ASP A 166 -11.14 -11.26 -8.29
C ASP A 166 -11.65 -12.71 -8.17
N ASP A 167 -12.97 -12.90 -8.10
CA ASP A 167 -13.59 -14.21 -8.26
C ASP A 167 -13.77 -14.53 -9.75
N PRO A 168 -12.99 -15.50 -10.30
CA PRO A 168 -13.08 -15.91 -11.70
C PRO A 168 -14.44 -16.50 -12.08
N SER A 169 -15.29 -16.80 -11.09
CA SER A 169 -16.62 -17.39 -11.27
C SER A 169 -17.71 -16.33 -11.49
N THR A 170 -17.44 -15.05 -11.22
CA THR A 170 -18.46 -13.98 -11.18
C THR A 170 -18.08 -12.72 -11.97
N SER A 171 -17.18 -12.84 -12.95
CA SER A 171 -16.90 -11.74 -13.90
C SER A 171 -18.13 -11.45 -14.77
N THR A 172 -19.06 -10.66 -14.24
CA THR A 172 -20.24 -10.15 -14.93
C THR A 172 -19.88 -8.85 -15.62
N LEU A 173 -19.68 -8.89 -16.93
CA LEU A 173 -19.70 -7.72 -17.80
C LEU A 173 -21.13 -7.16 -17.80
N THR A 174 -21.39 -6.20 -16.92
CA THR A 174 -22.68 -5.51 -16.88
C THR A 174 -22.52 -4.22 -17.69
N SER A 175 -22.60 -4.34 -19.01
CA SER A 175 -22.61 -3.15 -19.88
C SER A 175 -23.91 -2.39 -19.64
N HIS A 176 -23.83 -1.28 -18.90
CA HIS A 176 -24.95 -0.39 -18.69
C HIS A 176 -25.07 0.55 -19.90
N ILE A 177 -25.56 0.03 -21.03
CA ILE A 177 -25.95 0.89 -22.17
C ILE A 177 -27.17 1.67 -21.72
N GLN A 178 -26.97 2.88 -21.21
CA GLN A 178 -28.05 3.83 -20.97
C GLN A 178 -28.61 4.25 -22.32
N SER A 179 -29.60 3.48 -22.77
CA SER A 179 -30.32 3.71 -24.02
C SER A 179 -31.20 4.94 -23.84
N THR A 180 -30.68 6.12 -24.13
CA THR A 180 -31.49 7.32 -24.35
C THR A 180 -32.34 7.06 -25.59
N SER A 181 -33.60 6.69 -25.36
CA SER A 181 -34.60 6.42 -26.39
C SER A 181 -34.79 7.65 -27.28
N SER A 182 -34.12 7.66 -28.42
CA SER A 182 -34.53 8.43 -29.59
C SER A 182 -34.74 7.42 -30.73
N ALA A 183 -35.94 7.48 -31.30
CA ALA A 183 -36.45 6.48 -32.22
C ALA A 183 -35.59 6.40 -33.51
N GLY A 184 -35.15 5.20 -33.87
CA GLY A 184 -34.70 4.90 -35.23
C GLY A 184 -33.56 3.89 -35.34
N SER A 185 -33.89 2.71 -35.88
CA SER A 185 -33.01 1.63 -36.37
C SER A 185 -32.35 0.71 -35.34
N SER A 186 -32.91 -0.50 -35.25
CA SER A 186 -32.42 -1.63 -34.46
C SER A 186 -31.21 -2.27 -35.15
N SER A 187 -30.00 -2.00 -34.65
CA SER A 187 -28.81 -2.82 -34.91
C SER A 187 -28.60 -3.75 -33.72
N SER A 188 -28.89 -5.04 -33.88
CA SER A 188 -28.52 -6.07 -32.89
C SER A 188 -27.03 -6.36 -33.01
N HIS A 189 -26.25 -5.93 -32.02
CA HIS A 189 -24.86 -6.32 -31.88
C HIS A 189 -24.74 -7.56 -30.98
N THR A 190 -24.42 -8.69 -31.58
CA THR A 190 -24.09 -9.93 -30.86
C THR A 190 -22.62 -9.89 -30.45
N ILE A 191 -22.34 -9.78 -29.16
CA ILE A 191 -20.98 -9.90 -28.61
C ILE A 191 -20.71 -11.39 -28.41
N THR A 192 -19.79 -11.96 -29.19
CA THR A 192 -19.32 -13.34 -29.02
C THR A 192 -18.02 -13.33 -28.22
N THR A 193 -18.10 -13.75 -26.95
CA THR A 193 -16.93 -13.86 -26.08
C THR A 193 -16.39 -15.28 -26.12
N THR A 194 -15.25 -15.51 -26.79
CA THR A 194 -14.54 -16.79 -26.74
C THR A 194 -13.59 -16.78 -25.56
N LEU A 195 -13.98 -17.45 -24.46
CA LEU A 195 -13.12 -17.67 -23.30
C LEU A 195 -12.22 -18.87 -23.60
N VAL A 196 -10.93 -18.64 -23.85
CA VAL A 196 -9.93 -19.71 -23.99
C VAL A 196 -9.23 -19.87 -22.64
N THR A 197 -9.58 -20.92 -21.90
CA THR A 197 -8.89 -21.32 -20.67
C THR A 197 -7.62 -22.10 -21.01
N LEU A 198 -6.47 -21.43 -21.06
CA LEU A 198 -5.17 -22.09 -21.04
C LEU A 198 -4.25 -21.44 -19.99
N ALA A 199 -3.41 -22.27 -19.37
CA ALA A 199 -2.49 -21.97 -18.27
C ALA A 199 -1.31 -21.03 -18.63
N SER A 200 -1.51 -20.10 -19.54
CA SER A 200 -0.52 -19.17 -20.09
C SER A 200 -1.21 -17.84 -20.42
N ALA A 201 -0.45 -16.73 -20.34
CA ALA A 201 -0.87 -15.33 -20.58
C ALA A 201 -2.30 -15.16 -21.15
N SER A 202 -3.22 -14.67 -20.32
CA SER A 202 -4.60 -14.44 -20.73
C SER A 202 -4.67 -13.22 -21.64
N ILE A 203 -4.97 -13.46 -22.92
CA ILE A 203 -5.25 -12.40 -23.90
C ILE A 203 -6.76 -12.19 -23.90
N THR A 204 -7.22 -11.12 -23.25
CA THR A 204 -8.62 -10.72 -23.29
C THR A 204 -8.77 -9.64 -24.35
N THR A 205 -9.40 -10.00 -25.46
CA THR A 205 -9.72 -9.03 -26.52
C THR A 205 -11.08 -8.44 -26.24
N ILE A 206 -11.13 -7.14 -25.97
CA ILE A 206 -12.37 -6.38 -25.75
C ILE A 206 -12.62 -5.57 -27.02
N VAL A 207 -13.77 -5.79 -27.66
CA VAL A 207 -14.20 -5.01 -28.82
C VAL A 207 -15.32 -4.08 -28.39
N THR A 208 -15.09 -2.77 -28.42
CA THR A 208 -16.09 -1.73 -28.11
C THR A 208 -16.11 -0.69 -29.22
N ASN A 209 -17.30 -0.39 -29.76
CA ASN A 209 -17.51 0.62 -30.83
C ASN A 209 -16.61 0.45 -32.07
N GLY A 210 -16.29 -0.79 -32.45
CA GLY A 210 -15.41 -1.08 -33.60
C GLY A 210 -13.91 -0.89 -33.33
N ALA A 211 -13.53 -0.43 -32.14
CA ALA A 211 -12.16 -0.44 -31.66
C ALA A 211 -11.87 -1.77 -30.96
N THR A 212 -10.78 -2.43 -31.35
CA THR A 212 -10.31 -3.67 -30.73
C THR A 212 -9.21 -3.31 -29.73
N GLN A 213 -9.47 -3.44 -28.43
CA GLN A 213 -8.45 -3.35 -27.40
C GLN A 213 -8.05 -4.76 -26.98
N THR A 214 -6.76 -5.06 -27.08
CA THR A 214 -6.21 -6.34 -26.64
C THR A 214 -5.56 -6.12 -25.29
N VAL A 215 -6.19 -6.61 -24.22
CA VAL A 215 -5.60 -6.60 -22.88
C VAL A 215 -4.82 -7.89 -22.71
N ILE A 216 -3.49 -7.78 -22.82
CA ILE A 216 -2.59 -8.90 -22.56
C ILE A 216 -2.27 -8.87 -21.06
N VAL A 217 -2.89 -9.76 -20.29
CA VAL A 217 -2.51 -9.97 -18.90
C VAL A 217 -1.28 -10.89 -18.92
N ALA A 218 -0.10 -10.27 -18.98
CA ALA A 218 1.15 -10.99 -18.79
C ALA A 218 1.22 -11.46 -17.33
N PRO A 219 1.62 -12.72 -17.05
CA PRO A 219 1.94 -13.13 -15.69
C PRO A 219 3.05 -12.21 -15.17
N GLN A 220 2.90 -11.69 -13.94
CA GLN A 220 3.95 -10.92 -13.28
C GLN A 220 5.20 -11.80 -13.15
N VAL A 221 6.17 -11.60 -14.03
CA VAL A 221 7.52 -12.09 -13.82
C VAL A 221 8.14 -11.12 -12.83
N SER A 222 8.37 -11.59 -11.60
CA SER A 222 9.17 -10.88 -10.60
C SER A 222 10.57 -10.69 -11.17
N VAL A 223 10.84 -9.51 -11.73
CA VAL A 223 12.19 -9.15 -12.15
C VAL A 223 12.92 -8.75 -10.87
N ASN A 224 13.77 -9.65 -10.36
CA ASN A 224 14.81 -9.29 -9.39
C ASN A 224 15.79 -8.36 -10.11
N SER A 225 15.58 -7.05 -9.99
CA SER A 225 16.61 -6.07 -10.28
C SER A 225 17.49 -5.94 -9.04
N ASP A 226 18.60 -6.68 -9.07
CA ASP A 226 19.74 -6.44 -8.21
C ASP A 226 20.40 -5.09 -8.58
N ASP A 227 20.89 -4.43 -7.54
CA ASP A 227 21.96 -3.42 -7.53
C ASP A 227 21.57 -1.95 -7.82
N PHE A 228 21.49 -1.14 -6.77
CA PHE A 228 22.50 -0.10 -6.48
C PHE A 228 22.32 0.49 -5.06
N HIS A 229 23.46 0.63 -4.38
CA HIS A 229 23.69 1.13 -3.01
C HIS A 229 23.29 2.59 -2.76
N TYR A 230 22.68 2.88 -1.59
CA TYR A 230 23.28 3.66 -0.49
C TYR A 230 22.44 3.53 0.80
N SER A 231 23.01 2.89 1.82
CA SER A 231 22.42 2.65 3.14
C SER A 231 22.70 3.81 4.09
N GLU A 232 21.72 4.66 4.36
CA GLU A 232 21.69 5.46 5.59
C GLU A 232 20.57 5.03 6.55
N ASP A 233 19.50 4.40 6.05
CA ASP A 233 18.36 4.00 6.88
C ASP A 233 18.49 2.62 7.57
N VAL A 234 19.51 1.84 7.22
CA VAL A 234 19.81 0.56 7.93
C VAL A 234 20.59 0.82 9.22
N VAL A 235 21.21 1.99 9.36
CA VAL A 235 22.10 2.29 10.49
C VAL A 235 21.30 2.43 11.79
N LEU A 236 20.11 3.05 11.74
CA LEU A 236 19.29 3.27 12.94
C LEU A 236 18.79 1.96 13.59
N PRO A 237 18.20 0.99 12.88
CA PRO A 237 17.79 -0.28 13.49
C PRO A 237 18.98 -1.10 14.00
N ILE A 238 20.15 -1.03 13.34
CA ILE A 238 21.38 -1.68 13.80
C ILE A 238 21.86 -1.02 15.11
N ILE A 239 21.88 0.31 15.19
CA ILE A 239 22.28 1.03 16.42
C ILE A 239 21.32 0.70 17.57
N LEU A 240 20.01 0.72 17.34
CA LEU A 240 19.02 0.37 18.37
C LEU A 240 19.16 -1.08 18.84
N SER A 241 19.44 -2.01 17.92
CA SER A 241 19.73 -3.40 18.25
C SER A 241 20.98 -3.54 19.12
N LEU A 242 22.07 -2.86 18.76
CA LEU A 242 23.32 -2.85 19.54
C LEU A 242 23.12 -2.25 20.93
N PHE A 243 22.36 -1.16 21.06
CA PHE A 243 21.99 -0.58 22.36
C PHE A 243 21.22 -1.58 23.22
N GLY A 244 20.26 -2.30 22.64
CA GLY A 244 19.51 -3.35 23.34
C GLY A 244 20.43 -4.43 23.91
N VAL A 245 21.38 -4.93 23.11
CA VAL A 245 22.36 -5.95 23.55
C VAL A 245 23.25 -5.43 24.67
N ILE A 246 23.72 -4.19 24.59
CA ILE A 246 24.55 -3.56 25.63
C ILE A 246 23.77 -3.43 26.95
N LEU A 247 22.52 -2.97 26.91
CA LEU A 247 21.68 -2.81 28.11
C LEU A 247 21.41 -4.16 28.80
N VAL A 248 21.13 -5.20 28.02
CA VAL A 248 20.97 -6.57 28.55
C VAL A 248 22.28 -7.06 29.17
N GLY A 249 23.42 -6.85 28.50
CA GLY A 249 24.75 -7.21 29.00
C GLY A 249 25.08 -6.52 30.33
N LEU A 250 24.81 -5.22 30.45
CA LEU A 250 24.98 -4.46 31.69
C LEU A 250 24.07 -4.97 32.81
N GLY A 251 22.82 -5.31 32.50
CA GLY A 251 21.88 -5.91 33.46
C GLY A 251 22.39 -7.24 34.03
N VAL A 252 22.89 -8.13 33.16
CA VAL A 252 23.50 -9.41 33.57
C VAL A 252 24.76 -9.19 34.40
N PHE A 253 25.60 -8.22 34.00
CA PHE A 253 26.84 -7.90 34.72
C PHE A 253 26.56 -7.36 36.13
N VAL A 254 25.64 -6.42 36.27
CA VAL A 254 25.21 -5.87 37.57
C VAL A 254 24.61 -6.96 38.46
N TRP A 255 23.76 -7.82 37.89
CA TRP A 255 23.19 -8.95 38.61
C TRP A 255 24.27 -9.92 39.10
N TRP A 256 25.22 -10.29 38.25
CA TRP A 256 26.34 -11.16 38.58
C TRP A 256 27.23 -10.55 39.68
N TYR A 257 27.55 -9.26 39.58
CA TYR A 257 28.33 -8.53 40.58
C TYR A 257 27.62 -8.52 41.94
N LYS A 258 26.31 -8.21 41.96
CA LYS A 258 25.48 -8.22 43.18
C LYS A 258 25.40 -9.62 43.79
N LYS A 259 25.34 -10.67 42.97
CA LYS A 259 25.35 -12.06 43.44
C LYS A 259 26.66 -12.40 44.14
N ARG A 260 27.80 -12.05 43.52
CA ARG A 260 29.14 -12.32 44.08
C ARG A 260 29.42 -11.54 45.37
N ALA A 261 28.87 -10.33 45.50
CA ALA A 261 28.96 -9.56 46.74
C ALA A 261 28.28 -10.28 47.92
N ARG A 262 27.09 -10.87 47.70
CA ARG A 262 26.38 -11.62 48.75
C ARG A 262 27.14 -12.85 49.22
N GLU A 263 27.80 -13.58 48.31
CA GLU A 263 28.59 -14.76 48.66
C GLU A 263 29.81 -14.42 49.53
N ARG A 264 30.38 -13.20 49.42
CA ARG A 264 31.47 -12.76 50.29
C ARG A 264 31.00 -12.39 51.71
N THR A 265 29.81 -11.80 51.84
CA THR A 265 29.27 -11.43 53.16
C THR A 265 28.81 -12.65 53.97
N SER A 266 28.51 -13.78 53.32
CA SER A 266 28.04 -15.00 53.98
C SER A 266 29.13 -16.00 54.38
N ARG A 267 30.42 -15.66 54.30
CA ARG A 267 31.48 -16.42 55.00
C ARG A 267 31.69 -15.81 56.38
N PRO A 268 31.05 -16.33 57.45
CA PRO A 268 31.47 -16.00 58.80
C PRO A 268 32.91 -16.49 58.98
N ASP A 269 33.76 -15.61 59.49
CA ASP A 269 35.16 -15.89 59.77
C ASP A 269 35.30 -17.16 60.62
N ILE A 270 35.77 -18.24 59.99
CA ILE A 270 36.32 -19.45 60.66
C ILE A 270 37.63 -19.09 61.40
N LEU A 271 38.02 -17.81 61.46
CA LEU A 271 39.19 -17.33 62.17
C LEU A 271 39.01 -17.23 63.70
N LEU A 272 37.83 -17.57 64.24
CA LEU A 272 37.56 -17.55 65.69
C LEU A 272 37.67 -18.91 66.40
N THR A 273 37.95 -20.01 65.69
CA THR A 273 38.11 -21.35 66.30
C THR A 273 39.57 -21.82 66.48
N MET A 274 40.58 -20.95 66.33
CA MET A 274 41.98 -21.29 66.66
C MET A 274 42.54 -20.58 67.90
N LYS A 275 41.74 -19.78 68.63
CA LYS A 275 42.18 -19.13 69.89
C LYS A 275 41.75 -19.85 71.18
N ALA A 276 41.20 -21.07 71.09
CA ALA A 276 40.76 -21.84 72.25
C ALA A 276 41.62 -23.09 72.55
N LEU A 277 42.86 -23.15 72.05
CA LEU A 277 43.75 -24.31 72.23
C LEU A 277 45.13 -23.98 72.84
N TRP A 278 45.32 -22.78 73.39
CA TRP A 278 46.51 -22.42 74.18
C TRP A 278 46.09 -21.65 75.44
#